data_AF-A0A8B8DFI7-F1
#
_entry.id   AF-A0A8B8DFI7-F1
#
_cell.length_a   1.000
_cell.length_b   1.000
_cell.length_c   1.000
_cell.angle_alpha   90.00
_cell.angle_beta   90.00
_cell.angle_gamma   90.00
#
_symmetry.space_group_name_H-M   'P 1'
#
loop_
_entity.id
_entity.type
_entity.pdbx_description
1 polymer ?
#
loop_
_entity_poly.entity_id
_entity_poly.type
_entity_poly.pdbx_seq_one_letter_code
_entity_poly.pdbx_strand_id
1 'polypeptide(L)'
;MSSEGEQISETGNVNTGTSVNEENQSREAAINSKDKDEIMSHNKCPPTGSVNSICKPQDSTASVVSTSVPFWKDRKIWIQTAIVGFQLAICVYISLSWRRDTTNLISCRQGDVASESSCADCFCVATNKLSMREILDIAGVKEFKDLLDGDWKTRRKILEEDLGGKFDEHWNKRLEALRDDLSRQIQDNKEKLVSLDSNMEGVYGQLNFFFSEIGNLNNYIGVFFFAMVIGVITLIYKICINRPTKSENTRRTYIKEKEKKASSFEIIDMLSRKQIQMGTLIVSFDGATHNFHRGIFEAISANSSLSVKEAVIQNFGDLMKVEPHKLVIIFVDSNARNIILENPESEIGDFKSQATDVFISLGCDVFIVYCKDRGSENLSPDNLYNPKLKSVERHPVLSKLKERERVISVDTKFHPHQVSHLESLMQ
;
A
#
# COMPACT_ATOMS: atom_id res chain seq x y z
N MET A 1 -8.77 62.61 9.69
CA MET A 1 -7.74 63.06 10.66
C MET A 1 -7.07 61.79 11.13
N SER A 2 -5.87 61.41 10.65
CA SER A 2 -4.56 62.06 10.83
C SER A 2 -4.10 61.95 12.30
N SER A 3 -2.90 61.47 12.64
CA SER A 3 -1.67 61.14 11.87
C SER A 3 -1.18 59.69 12.17
N GLU A 4 -0.49 58.98 11.28
CA GLU A 4 1.00 58.88 11.11
C GLU A 4 1.82 58.73 12.41
N GLY A 5 2.81 57.83 12.38
CA GLY A 5 3.67 57.49 13.54
C GLY A 5 4.63 56.30 13.30
N GLU A 6 5.39 56.33 12.19
CA GLU A 6 6.42 55.33 11.88
C GLU A 6 7.79 55.74 12.50
N GLN A 7 8.51 54.80 13.13
CA GLN A 7 9.92 54.97 13.48
C GLN A 7 10.73 53.69 13.31
N ILE A 8 11.92 53.85 12.73
CA ILE A 8 12.99 52.87 12.58
C ILE A 8 14.13 53.31 13.52
N SER A 9 14.87 52.36 14.11
CA SER A 9 16.13 52.65 14.83
C SER A 9 17.20 51.61 14.53
N GLU A 10 18.45 52.06 14.44
CA GLU A 10 19.53 51.33 13.77
C GLU A 10 20.35 50.37 14.65
N THR A 11 21.15 49.58 13.92
CA THR A 11 22.31 48.77 14.32
C THR A 11 23.05 49.14 15.61
N GLY A 12 23.35 48.13 16.43
CA GLY A 12 24.43 48.14 17.41
C GLY A 12 25.30 46.89 17.26
N ASN A 13 26.55 47.04 16.82
CA ASN A 13 27.47 45.93 16.51
C ASN A 13 28.79 46.11 17.29
N VAL A 14 29.13 45.16 18.18
CA VAL A 14 30.35 45.22 19.02
C VAL A 14 30.99 43.83 19.14
N ASN A 15 32.28 43.74 18.76
CA ASN A 15 33.10 42.53 18.86
C ASN A 15 34.06 42.59 20.06
N THR A 16 34.05 41.54 20.90
CA THR A 16 35.16 41.07 21.76
C THR A 16 34.80 39.67 22.29
N GLY A 17 35.72 38.73 22.57
CA GLY A 17 37.18 38.79 22.42
C GLY A 17 37.94 37.73 23.24
N THR A 18 38.10 36.53 22.67
CA THR A 18 39.30 35.66 22.75
C THR A 18 39.85 35.10 24.10
N SER A 19 39.71 33.78 24.28
CA SER A 19 40.73 32.85 24.84
C SER A 19 40.36 31.42 24.38
N VAL A 20 41.22 30.59 23.75
CA VAL A 20 42.51 30.02 24.19
C VAL A 20 42.32 29.11 25.42
N ASN A 21 42.69 27.82 25.43
CA ASN A 21 43.38 26.98 24.42
C ASN A 21 42.52 25.74 24.03
N GLU A 22 42.92 24.48 23.76
CA GLU A 22 44.19 23.71 23.89
C GLU A 22 44.27 22.59 22.81
N GLU A 23 45.16 21.60 22.95
CA GLU A 23 45.61 20.66 21.90
C GLU A 23 44.90 19.29 21.84
N ASN A 24 44.92 18.66 20.65
CA ASN A 24 45.57 17.33 20.50
C ASN A 24 45.98 17.06 19.04
N GLN A 25 46.96 16.16 18.84
CA GLN A 25 47.73 16.06 17.59
C GLN A 25 48.02 14.59 17.17
N SER A 26 48.68 14.44 16.01
CA SER A 26 49.17 13.19 15.38
C SER A 26 48.12 12.40 14.56
N ARG A 27 48.49 11.70 13.47
CA ARG A 27 49.83 11.53 12.86
C ARG A 27 49.72 11.21 11.34
N GLU A 28 50.62 11.77 10.54
CA GLU A 28 50.79 11.38 9.13
C GLU A 28 51.67 10.11 8.98
N ALA A 29 51.50 9.41 7.86
CA ALA A 29 52.50 8.51 7.30
C ALA A 29 52.35 8.43 5.77
N ALA A 30 53.39 8.81 5.03
CA ALA A 30 53.46 8.69 3.57
C ALA A 30 54.72 7.91 3.16
N ILE A 31 54.63 7.07 2.13
CA ILE A 31 55.79 6.37 1.53
C ILE A 31 55.67 6.41 0.00
N ASN A 32 56.77 6.79 -0.66
CA ASN A 32 56.89 6.94 -2.12
C ASN A 32 57.14 5.61 -2.84
N SER A 33 56.66 5.48 -4.10
CA SER A 33 57.38 4.84 -5.22
C SER A 33 56.50 4.82 -6.50
N LYS A 34 57.03 4.86 -7.72
CA LYS A 34 58.32 5.40 -8.22
C LYS A 34 58.20 5.64 -9.74
N ASP A 35 59.04 6.52 -10.27
CA ASP A 35 59.25 6.90 -11.67
C ASP A 35 59.09 5.77 -12.72
N LYS A 36 58.52 6.14 -13.88
CA LYS A 36 59.19 5.92 -15.17
C LYS A 36 58.58 6.75 -16.31
N ASP A 37 59.37 7.69 -16.84
CA ASP A 37 59.17 8.27 -18.16
C ASP A 37 59.57 7.30 -19.27
N GLU A 38 58.96 7.42 -20.45
CA GLU A 38 59.66 7.22 -21.72
C GLU A 38 59.04 8.13 -22.80
N ILE A 39 59.87 8.63 -23.73
CA ILE A 39 59.61 9.85 -24.52
C ILE A 39 59.94 9.61 -26.01
N MET A 40 59.20 10.28 -26.91
CA MET A 40 59.42 10.34 -28.38
C MET A 40 59.14 9.00 -29.13
N SER A 41 58.75 8.99 -30.42
CA SER A 41 59.31 9.82 -31.49
C SER A 41 58.44 10.09 -32.74
N HIS A 42 58.81 11.20 -33.35
CA HIS A 42 58.42 11.86 -34.59
C HIS A 42 58.27 11.06 -35.91
N ASN A 43 57.32 11.56 -36.73
CA ASN A 43 57.40 11.81 -38.19
C ASN A 43 57.61 10.63 -39.19
N LYS A 44 56.70 10.49 -40.17
CA LYS A 44 56.94 10.86 -41.60
C LYS A 44 55.81 10.46 -42.59
N CYS A 45 55.34 11.45 -43.36
CA CYS A 45 55.08 11.29 -44.81
C CYS A 45 56.36 11.71 -45.58
N PRO A 46 56.46 11.77 -46.93
CA PRO A 46 55.51 11.51 -48.04
C PRO A 46 56.20 10.54 -49.08
N PRO A 47 56.11 10.62 -50.43
CA PRO A 47 55.17 11.30 -51.36
C PRO A 47 54.63 10.43 -52.53
N THR A 48 53.90 11.11 -53.42
CA THR A 48 53.29 10.71 -54.71
C THR A 48 54.22 10.03 -55.73
N GLY A 49 53.65 9.16 -56.59
CA GLY A 49 54.26 8.70 -57.85
C GLY A 49 53.20 8.20 -58.85
N SER A 50 53.31 8.60 -60.12
CA SER A 50 52.30 8.37 -61.17
C SER A 50 52.83 7.52 -62.34
N VAL A 51 52.02 6.60 -62.88
CA VAL A 51 52.17 6.06 -64.25
C VAL A 51 50.78 5.81 -64.86
N ASN A 52 50.63 6.09 -66.16
CA ASN A 52 49.41 5.85 -66.94
C ASN A 52 49.29 4.39 -67.39
N SER A 53 48.07 3.88 -67.55
CA SER A 53 47.78 2.91 -68.62
C SER A 53 46.40 3.16 -69.22
N ILE A 54 46.29 2.96 -70.54
CA ILE A 54 45.05 3.10 -71.32
C ILE A 54 44.59 1.70 -71.69
N CYS A 55 43.32 1.38 -71.42
CA CYS A 55 42.66 0.23 -72.02
C CYS A 55 41.21 0.57 -72.41
N LYS A 56 40.69 -0.16 -73.41
CA LYS A 56 39.42 0.14 -74.09
C LYS A 56 38.19 -0.38 -73.32
N PRO A 57 36.99 0.18 -73.58
CA PRO A 57 35.75 -0.33 -72.98
C PRO A 57 35.44 -1.75 -73.44
N GLN A 58 34.73 -2.50 -72.57
CA GLN A 58 34.19 -3.81 -72.88
C GLN A 58 32.74 -3.86 -72.39
N ASP A 59 31.79 -3.86 -73.33
CA ASP A 59 30.38 -4.08 -73.02
C ASP A 59 30.20 -5.50 -72.46
N SER A 60 29.52 -5.62 -71.31
CA SER A 60 29.21 -6.91 -70.70
C SER A 60 27.98 -6.79 -69.80
N THR A 61 26.83 -7.19 -70.33
CA THR A 61 25.56 -7.28 -69.61
C THR A 61 25.62 -8.38 -68.54
N ALA A 62 26.18 -8.05 -67.37
CA ALA A 62 26.24 -8.95 -66.23
C ALA A 62 24.89 -9.01 -65.50
N SER A 63 24.23 -10.17 -65.54
CA SER A 63 23.02 -10.41 -64.74
C SER A 63 23.38 -10.52 -63.26
N VAL A 64 22.78 -9.66 -62.43
CA VAL A 64 22.98 -9.69 -60.97
C VAL A 64 22.18 -10.86 -60.38
N VAL A 65 22.79 -12.04 -60.43
CA VAL A 65 22.29 -13.24 -59.73
C VAL A 65 22.47 -13.01 -58.23
N SER A 66 21.44 -12.49 -57.58
CA SER A 66 21.40 -12.25 -56.14
C SER A 66 21.44 -13.58 -55.36
N THR A 67 22.65 -14.05 -55.05
CA THR A 67 22.92 -15.21 -54.19
C THR A 67 22.64 -14.87 -52.72
N SER A 68 21.36 -14.66 -52.39
CA SER A 68 20.90 -14.40 -51.02
C SER A 68 21.19 -15.61 -50.13
N VAL A 69 22.33 -15.57 -49.42
CA VAL A 69 22.67 -16.57 -48.41
C VAL A 69 21.57 -16.57 -47.35
N PRO A 70 20.92 -17.72 -47.05
CA PRO A 70 19.80 -17.75 -46.12
C PRO A 70 20.28 -17.34 -44.73
N PHE A 71 19.68 -16.28 -44.17
CA PHE A 71 20.14 -15.61 -42.94
C PHE A 71 20.32 -16.56 -41.74
N TRP A 72 19.56 -17.65 -41.69
CA TRP A 72 19.71 -18.76 -40.74
C TRP A 72 21.12 -19.38 -40.66
N LYS A 73 21.97 -19.18 -41.68
CA LYS A 73 23.40 -19.59 -41.68
C LYS A 73 24.35 -18.57 -41.06
N ASP A 74 23.95 -17.32 -40.78
CA ASP A 74 24.84 -16.37 -40.12
C ASP A 74 24.93 -16.67 -38.62
N ARG A 75 26.13 -17.07 -38.19
CA ARG A 75 26.47 -17.35 -36.79
C ARG A 75 26.27 -16.13 -35.89
N LYS A 76 26.36 -14.90 -36.41
CA LYS A 76 26.13 -13.66 -35.64
C LYS A 76 24.69 -13.53 -35.14
N ILE A 77 23.72 -13.88 -35.98
CA ILE A 77 22.28 -13.81 -35.64
C ILE A 77 21.95 -14.80 -34.52
N TRP A 78 22.53 -16.00 -34.57
CA TRP A 78 22.39 -17.00 -33.50
C TRP A 78 23.03 -16.55 -32.18
N ILE A 79 24.20 -15.88 -32.23
CA ILE A 79 24.84 -15.32 -31.03
C ILE A 79 23.96 -14.22 -30.40
N GLN A 80 23.42 -13.30 -31.20
CA GLN A 80 22.52 -12.24 -30.69
C GLN A 80 21.23 -12.84 -30.11
N THR A 81 20.61 -13.81 -30.79
CA THR A 81 19.42 -14.53 -30.30
C THR A 81 19.69 -15.23 -28.95
N ALA A 82 20.86 -15.86 -28.82
CA ALA A 82 21.27 -16.51 -27.57
C ALA A 82 21.48 -15.51 -26.42
N ILE A 83 22.07 -14.34 -26.68
CA ILE A 83 22.26 -13.28 -25.67
C ILE A 83 20.92 -12.77 -25.15
N VAL A 84 19.97 -12.46 -26.05
CA VAL A 84 18.63 -11.98 -25.65
C VAL A 84 17.86 -13.06 -24.88
N GLY A 85 17.93 -14.33 -25.32
CA GLY A 85 17.33 -15.45 -24.60
C GLY A 85 17.94 -15.65 -23.20
N PHE A 86 19.25 -15.47 -23.05
CA PHE A 86 19.95 -15.57 -21.77
C PHE A 86 19.59 -14.41 -20.82
N GLN A 87 19.48 -13.18 -21.32
CA GLN A 87 18.99 -12.03 -20.54
C GLN A 87 17.56 -12.25 -20.05
N LEU A 88 16.65 -12.71 -20.91
CA LEU A 88 15.27 -13.05 -20.50
C LEU A 88 15.24 -14.17 -19.45
N ALA A 89 16.08 -15.19 -19.59
CA ALA A 89 16.20 -16.26 -18.59
C ALA A 89 16.69 -15.73 -17.22
N ILE A 90 17.66 -14.80 -17.20
CA ILE A 90 18.13 -14.14 -15.98
C ILE A 90 17.01 -13.28 -15.36
N CYS A 91 16.28 -12.48 -16.13
CA CYS A 91 15.18 -11.67 -15.62
C CYS A 91 14.08 -12.53 -14.98
N VAL A 92 13.71 -13.64 -15.61
CA VAL A 92 12.75 -14.60 -15.04
C VAL A 92 13.31 -15.29 -13.79
N TYR A 93 14.60 -15.67 -13.79
CA TYR A 93 15.26 -16.29 -12.64
C TYR A 93 15.29 -15.35 -11.42
N ILE A 94 15.71 -14.10 -11.59
CA ILE A 94 15.73 -13.08 -10.52
C ILE A 94 14.31 -12.85 -9.99
N SER A 95 13.32 -12.71 -10.87
CA SER A 95 11.90 -12.56 -10.49
C SER A 95 11.38 -13.75 -9.67
N LEU A 96 11.87 -14.97 -9.94
CA LEU A 96 11.50 -16.18 -9.19
C LEU A 96 12.32 -16.38 -7.91
N SER A 97 13.56 -15.89 -7.83
CA SER A 97 14.35 -15.91 -6.59
C SER A 97 13.78 -14.93 -5.58
N TRP A 98 13.56 -13.67 -5.96
CA TRP A 98 12.97 -12.64 -5.11
C TRP A 98 11.65 -13.11 -4.47
N ARG A 99 10.83 -13.84 -5.24
CA ARG A 99 9.56 -14.43 -4.77
C ARG A 99 9.73 -15.58 -3.76
N ARG A 100 10.87 -16.29 -3.75
CA ARG A 100 11.21 -17.25 -2.69
C ARG A 100 11.81 -16.55 -1.47
N ASP A 101 12.73 -15.62 -1.68
CA ASP A 101 13.48 -14.97 -0.60
C ASP A 101 12.57 -14.12 0.31
N THR A 102 11.56 -13.47 -0.29
CA THR A 102 10.45 -12.82 0.46
C THR A 102 9.62 -13.78 1.31
N THR A 103 9.56 -15.07 0.97
CA THR A 103 8.83 -16.08 1.77
C THR A 103 9.65 -16.50 2.99
N ASN A 104 10.97 -16.66 2.84
CA ASN A 104 11.87 -17.05 3.92
C ASN A 104 12.10 -15.94 4.96
N LEU A 105 12.10 -14.67 4.54
CA LEU A 105 12.23 -13.52 5.44
C LEU A 105 11.04 -13.35 6.39
N ILE A 106 9.88 -13.96 6.11
CA ILE A 106 8.69 -13.87 6.96
C ILE A 106 8.75 -14.87 8.13
N SER A 107 9.31 -16.07 7.95
CA SER A 107 9.40 -17.08 9.02
C SER A 107 10.37 -16.69 10.15
N CYS A 108 11.40 -15.88 9.87
CA CYS A 108 12.40 -15.47 10.86
C CYS A 108 11.91 -14.38 11.84
N ARG A 109 10.68 -13.86 11.69
CA ARG A 109 10.12 -12.80 12.56
C ARG A 109 9.15 -13.32 13.64
N GLN A 110 9.22 -14.61 13.96
CA GLN A 110 8.35 -15.28 14.94
C GLN A 110 9.15 -16.09 15.99
N GLY A 111 10.35 -15.62 16.33
CA GLY A 111 11.11 -16.05 17.51
C GLY A 111 11.05 -15.02 18.64
N ASP A 112 11.02 -15.53 19.87
CA ASP A 112 11.42 -14.89 21.13
C ASP A 112 10.81 -13.52 21.52
N VAL A 113 9.73 -13.58 22.29
CA VAL A 113 9.54 -12.70 23.46
C VAL A 113 9.33 -13.60 24.68
N ALA A 114 10.22 -13.51 25.67
CA ALA A 114 10.20 -14.35 26.85
C ALA A 114 9.20 -13.88 27.93
N SER A 115 9.00 -14.71 28.94
CA SER A 115 8.11 -14.45 30.07
C SER A 115 8.68 -13.41 31.04
N GLU A 116 8.13 -12.20 31.01
CA GLU A 116 8.13 -11.24 32.12
C GLU A 116 6.67 -10.86 32.40
N SER A 117 6.19 -10.64 33.62
CA SER A 117 6.57 -11.07 34.98
C SER A 117 5.42 -10.59 35.88
N SER A 118 4.97 -11.40 36.84
CA SER A 118 3.79 -11.06 37.67
C SER A 118 4.05 -9.87 38.60
N CYS A 119 3.16 -8.87 38.57
CA CYS A 119 3.09 -7.79 39.57
C CYS A 119 1.70 -7.10 39.62
N ALA A 120 0.62 -7.89 39.64
CA ALA A 120 -0.78 -7.38 39.65
C ALA A 120 -1.55 -7.61 40.97
N ASP A 121 -1.01 -8.38 41.92
CA ASP A 121 -1.66 -8.73 43.19
C ASP A 121 -1.19 -7.84 44.36
N CYS A 122 -1.62 -6.57 44.42
CA CYS A 122 -1.32 -5.72 45.59
C CYS A 122 -2.28 -4.56 45.91
N PHE A 123 -3.47 -4.45 45.29
CA PHE A 123 -4.41 -3.35 45.59
C PHE A 123 -5.89 -3.75 45.70
N CYS A 124 -6.16 -4.88 46.39
CA CYS A 124 -7.49 -5.24 46.89
C CYS A 124 -7.41 -5.67 48.36
N VAL A 125 -8.53 -5.53 49.09
CA VAL A 125 -8.71 -5.84 50.54
C VAL A 125 -8.14 -4.78 51.52
N ALA A 126 -8.78 -3.60 51.55
CA ALA A 126 -8.73 -2.67 52.69
C ALA A 126 -10.09 -1.96 52.94
N THR A 127 -11.19 -2.47 52.37
CA THR A 127 -12.51 -1.81 52.35
C THR A 127 -13.58 -2.63 53.09
N ASN A 128 -13.37 -2.85 54.39
CA ASN A 128 -14.44 -3.32 55.27
C ASN A 128 -14.20 -2.94 56.74
N LYS A 129 -15.28 -2.64 57.47
CA LYS A 129 -15.33 -2.28 58.91
C LYS A 129 -14.54 -1.02 59.34
N LEU A 130 -15.11 0.14 59.03
CA LEU A 130 -15.21 1.22 60.02
C LEU A 130 -16.67 1.65 60.14
N SER A 131 -17.23 1.58 61.34
CA SER A 131 -18.63 1.92 61.64
C SER A 131 -18.79 3.43 61.69
N MET A 132 -19.07 4.07 60.56
CA MET A 132 -19.34 5.52 60.48
C MET A 132 -20.73 5.91 61.04
N ARG A 133 -21.32 5.08 61.92
CA ARG A 133 -22.62 5.31 62.57
C ARG A 133 -22.55 5.58 64.08
N GLU A 134 -21.36 5.50 64.69
CA GLU A 134 -21.18 5.62 66.15
C GLU A 134 -20.26 6.78 66.57
N ILE A 135 -19.83 7.64 65.63
CA ILE A 135 -18.89 8.75 65.88
C ILE A 135 -19.55 10.14 65.78
N LEU A 136 -20.75 10.25 65.20
CA LEU A 136 -21.40 11.53 64.89
C LEU A 136 -22.75 11.70 65.58
N ASP A 137 -22.75 11.71 66.92
CA ASP A 137 -23.88 12.21 67.69
C ASP A 137 -23.62 13.63 68.21
N ILE A 138 -24.18 14.60 67.47
CA ILE A 138 -24.63 15.93 67.88
C ILE A 138 -23.72 16.74 68.83
N ALA A 139 -22.76 17.46 68.22
CA ALA A 139 -22.42 18.84 68.62
C ALA A 139 -21.74 19.61 67.46
N GLY A 140 -20.57 19.13 67.02
CA GLY A 140 -19.67 19.86 66.12
C GLY A 140 -19.92 19.74 64.61
N VAL A 141 -21.02 19.13 64.15
CA VAL A 141 -21.20 18.76 62.73
C VAL A 141 -21.15 19.96 61.77
N LYS A 142 -21.70 21.12 62.19
CA LYS A 142 -21.64 22.35 61.37
C LYS A 142 -20.23 22.93 61.35
N GLU A 143 -19.61 23.09 62.52
CA GLU A 143 -18.27 23.66 62.69
C GLU A 143 -17.20 22.83 61.97
N PHE A 144 -17.31 21.50 62.02
CA PHE A 144 -16.46 20.58 61.26
C PHE A 144 -16.65 20.71 59.74
N LYS A 145 -17.88 20.95 59.27
CA LYS A 145 -18.15 21.21 57.85
C LYS A 145 -17.58 22.55 57.39
N ASP A 146 -17.75 23.59 58.20
CA ASP A 146 -17.24 24.94 57.90
C ASP A 146 -15.68 24.95 57.92
N LEU A 147 -15.05 24.18 58.81
CA LEU A 147 -13.60 23.92 58.81
C LEU A 147 -13.13 23.14 57.57
N LEU A 148 -13.85 22.09 57.16
CA LEU A 148 -13.51 21.31 55.96
C LEU A 148 -13.63 22.15 54.67
N ASP A 149 -14.64 23.00 54.53
CA ASP A 149 -14.78 23.87 53.36
C ASP A 149 -13.68 24.95 53.34
N GLY A 150 -13.30 25.49 54.51
CA GLY A 150 -12.18 26.43 54.65
C GLY A 150 -10.83 25.81 54.27
N ASP A 151 -10.52 24.62 54.76
CA ASP A 151 -9.30 23.88 54.42
C ASP A 151 -9.29 23.50 52.93
N TRP A 152 -10.39 22.93 52.41
CA TRP A 152 -10.54 22.57 51.00
C TRP A 152 -10.35 23.76 50.06
N LYS A 153 -10.95 24.92 50.38
CA LYS A 153 -10.81 26.16 49.61
C LYS A 153 -9.37 26.71 49.67
N THR A 154 -8.70 26.57 50.80
CA THR A 154 -7.29 26.96 50.97
C THR A 154 -6.37 26.07 50.14
N ARG A 155 -6.53 24.73 50.23
CA ARG A 155 -5.77 23.76 49.43
C ARG A 155 -6.00 23.95 47.93
N ARG A 156 -7.24 24.21 47.51
CA ARG A 156 -7.55 24.52 46.10
C ARG A 156 -6.77 25.74 45.62
N LYS A 157 -6.78 26.85 46.36
CA LYS A 157 -6.06 28.07 45.98
C LYS A 157 -4.56 27.83 45.86
N ILE A 158 -3.95 27.10 46.80
CA ILE A 158 -2.53 26.72 46.74
C ILE A 158 -2.24 25.85 45.52
N LEU A 159 -3.13 24.91 45.19
CA LEU A 159 -3.00 24.04 44.00
C LEU A 159 -3.15 24.82 42.69
N GLU A 160 -4.09 25.77 42.62
CA GLU A 160 -4.29 26.65 41.46
C GLU A 160 -3.07 27.58 41.25
N GLU A 161 -2.49 28.12 42.33
CA GLU A 161 -1.28 28.96 42.26
C GLU A 161 -0.02 28.16 41.87
N ASP A 162 0.18 26.95 42.43
CA ASP A 162 1.37 26.14 42.13
C ASP A 162 1.33 25.48 40.74
N LEU A 163 0.14 25.03 40.30
CA LEU A 163 -0.05 24.49 38.95
C LEU A 163 0.02 25.60 37.90
N GLY A 164 -0.72 26.70 38.06
CA GLY A 164 -0.79 27.76 37.06
C GLY A 164 0.58 28.35 36.72
N GLY A 165 1.37 28.74 37.73
CA GLY A 165 2.66 29.36 37.50
C GLY A 165 3.70 28.42 36.88
N LYS A 166 3.89 27.22 37.45
CA LYS A 166 4.98 26.32 37.05
C LYS A 166 4.69 25.54 35.77
N PHE A 167 3.43 25.18 35.52
CA PHE A 167 3.08 24.34 34.38
C PHE A 167 3.19 25.16 33.09
N ASP A 168 2.65 26.38 33.05
CA ASP A 168 2.65 27.22 31.85
C ASP A 168 4.08 27.64 31.44
N GLU A 169 4.96 28.05 32.36
CA GLU A 169 6.35 28.40 32.03
C GLU A 169 7.11 27.19 31.46
N HIS A 170 7.01 26.04 32.13
CA HIS A 170 7.71 24.82 31.71
C HIS A 170 7.19 24.27 30.37
N TRP A 171 5.87 24.32 30.14
CA TRP A 171 5.28 23.87 28.88
C TRP A 171 5.61 24.79 27.72
N ASN A 172 5.52 26.11 27.89
CA ASN A 172 5.88 27.07 26.84
C ASN A 172 7.35 26.88 26.41
N LYS A 173 8.27 26.80 27.37
CA LYS A 173 9.70 26.55 27.10
C LYS A 173 9.97 25.22 26.38
N ARG A 174 9.20 24.17 26.70
CA ARG A 174 9.29 22.87 26.01
C ARG A 174 8.69 22.92 24.60
N LEU A 175 7.64 23.71 24.39
CA LEU A 175 6.96 23.87 23.11
C LEU A 175 7.78 24.74 22.14
N GLU A 176 8.51 25.74 22.63
CA GLU A 176 9.53 26.48 21.88
C GLU A 176 10.68 25.55 21.45
N ALA A 177 11.28 24.79 22.37
CA ALA A 177 12.36 23.85 22.04
C ALA A 177 11.96 22.80 20.98
N LEU A 178 10.71 22.32 21.01
CA LEU A 178 10.16 21.42 19.99
C LEU A 178 9.91 22.13 18.63
N ARG A 179 9.56 23.42 18.65
CA ARG A 179 9.37 24.23 17.43
C ARG A 179 10.70 24.47 16.72
N ASP A 180 11.76 24.75 17.48
CA ASP A 180 13.10 25.02 16.93
C ASP A 180 13.72 23.75 16.33
N ASP A 181 13.59 22.60 17.00
CA ASP A 181 14.06 21.32 16.46
C ASP A 181 13.30 20.92 15.19
N LEU A 182 11.96 21.04 15.19
CA LEU A 182 11.15 20.79 14.00
C LEU A 182 11.53 21.73 12.83
N SER A 183 11.79 23.00 13.12
CA SER A 183 12.23 23.98 12.12
C SER A 183 13.59 23.62 11.52
N ARG A 184 14.54 23.14 12.35
CA ARG A 184 15.84 22.61 11.89
C ARG A 184 15.67 21.37 11.01
N GLN A 185 14.81 20.41 11.41
CA GLN A 185 14.53 19.22 10.60
C GLN A 185 13.87 19.56 9.26
N ILE A 186 12.99 20.56 9.20
CA ILE A 186 12.38 21.01 7.94
C ILE A 186 13.44 21.59 6.99
N GLN A 187 14.38 22.40 7.49
CA GLN A 187 15.44 23.00 6.68
C GLN A 187 16.44 21.95 6.14
N ASP A 188 16.90 21.02 6.98
CA ASP A 188 17.77 19.91 6.58
C ASP A 188 17.12 19.01 5.50
N ASN A 189 15.82 18.69 5.64
CA ASN A 189 15.08 17.95 4.62
C ASN A 189 14.89 18.74 3.31
N LYS A 190 14.75 20.08 3.39
CA LYS A 190 14.66 20.96 2.21
C LYS A 190 15.98 21.00 1.44
N GLU A 191 17.11 21.08 2.13
CA GLU A 191 18.44 21.04 1.50
C GLU A 191 18.72 19.67 0.84
N LYS A 192 18.32 18.58 1.49
CA LYS A 192 18.33 17.23 0.91
C LYS A 192 17.49 17.13 -0.36
N LEU A 193 16.28 17.67 -0.36
CA LEU A 193 15.41 17.71 -1.56
C LEU A 193 16.05 18.47 -2.73
N VAL A 194 16.66 19.64 -2.48
CA VAL A 194 17.38 20.40 -3.52
C VAL A 194 18.56 19.60 -4.09
N SER A 195 19.32 18.90 -3.23
CA SER A 195 20.40 18.04 -3.72
C SER A 195 19.89 16.88 -4.57
N LEU A 196 18.72 16.31 -4.25
CA LEU A 196 18.12 15.20 -4.97
C LEU A 196 17.58 15.63 -6.34
N ASP A 197 17.01 16.84 -6.43
CA ASP A 197 16.54 17.45 -7.67
C ASP A 197 17.71 17.67 -8.68
N SER A 198 18.84 18.22 -8.21
CA SER A 198 20.04 18.36 -9.05
C SER A 198 20.62 17.02 -9.55
N ASN A 199 20.44 15.94 -8.79
CA ASN A 199 20.82 14.59 -9.21
C ASN A 199 19.84 14.01 -10.25
N MET A 200 18.53 14.30 -10.12
CA MET A 200 17.53 13.92 -11.12
C MET A 200 17.80 14.57 -12.47
N GLU A 201 18.16 15.86 -12.52
CA GLU A 201 18.42 16.58 -13.77
C GLU A 201 19.56 15.93 -14.59
N GLY A 202 20.64 15.49 -13.92
CA GLY A 202 21.71 14.71 -14.55
C GLY A 202 21.23 13.35 -15.11
N VAL A 203 20.34 12.65 -14.40
CA VAL A 203 19.74 11.39 -14.86
C VAL A 203 18.80 11.60 -16.05
N TYR A 204 18.04 12.69 -16.09
CA TYR A 204 17.21 13.05 -17.25
C TYR A 204 18.04 13.30 -18.51
N GLY A 205 19.19 13.96 -18.40
CA GLY A 205 20.14 14.10 -19.50
C GLY A 205 20.62 12.75 -20.04
N GLN A 206 20.92 11.80 -19.15
CA GLN A 206 21.36 10.45 -19.53
C GLN A 206 20.23 9.61 -20.14
N LEU A 207 18.99 9.73 -19.63
CA LEU A 207 17.81 9.07 -20.18
C LEU A 207 17.47 9.55 -21.59
N ASN A 208 17.55 10.85 -21.87
CA ASN A 208 17.29 11.39 -23.21
C ASN A 208 18.26 10.83 -24.27
N PHE A 209 19.52 10.58 -23.90
CA PHE A 209 20.48 9.89 -24.77
C PHE A 209 20.01 8.46 -25.11
N PHE A 210 19.59 7.68 -24.12
CA PHE A 210 19.06 6.33 -24.36
C PHE A 210 17.75 6.33 -25.17
N PHE A 211 16.83 7.26 -24.94
CA PHE A 211 15.60 7.35 -25.72
C PHE A 211 15.85 7.75 -27.19
N SER A 212 16.86 8.59 -27.46
CA SER A 212 17.32 8.89 -28.83
C SER A 212 17.79 7.62 -29.56
N GLU A 213 18.60 6.79 -28.90
CA GLU A 213 19.08 5.51 -29.44
C GLU A 213 17.93 4.52 -29.70
N ILE A 214 16.99 4.42 -28.75
CA ILE A 214 15.81 3.53 -28.83
C ILE A 214 14.84 3.93 -29.95
N GLY A 215 14.73 5.22 -30.28
CA GLY A 215 13.88 5.71 -31.37
C GLY A 215 14.19 5.05 -32.72
N ASN A 216 15.47 4.86 -33.03
CA ASN A 216 15.89 4.15 -34.24
C ASN A 216 15.61 2.64 -34.16
N LEU A 217 15.84 2.01 -33.00
CA LEU A 217 15.55 0.58 -32.79
C LEU A 217 14.06 0.25 -32.96
N ASN A 218 13.16 1.14 -32.56
CA ASN A 218 11.71 0.93 -32.70
C ASN A 218 11.27 0.72 -34.17
N ASN A 219 11.89 1.41 -35.13
CA ASN A 219 11.61 1.19 -36.55
C ASN A 219 12.05 -0.21 -37.02
N TYR A 220 13.22 -0.69 -36.60
CA TYR A 220 13.67 -2.05 -36.90
C TYR A 220 12.77 -3.12 -36.27
N ILE A 221 12.33 -2.91 -35.03
CA ILE A 221 11.39 -3.79 -34.32
C ILE A 221 10.03 -3.84 -35.06
N GLY A 222 9.49 -2.69 -35.45
CA GLY A 222 8.25 -2.61 -36.23
C GLY A 222 8.32 -3.35 -37.57
N VAL A 223 9.38 -3.13 -38.34
CA VAL A 223 9.62 -3.83 -39.62
C VAL A 223 9.75 -5.35 -39.42
N PHE A 224 10.43 -5.80 -38.35
CA PHE A 224 10.57 -7.22 -38.04
C PHE A 224 9.22 -7.88 -37.72
N PHE A 225 8.38 -7.25 -36.88
CA PHE A 225 7.03 -7.76 -36.63
C PHE A 225 6.15 -7.78 -37.89
N PHE A 226 6.22 -6.75 -38.73
CA PHE A 226 5.46 -6.69 -39.98
C PHE A 226 5.84 -7.83 -40.94
N ALA A 227 7.15 -8.10 -41.09
CA ALA A 227 7.65 -9.23 -41.86
C ALA A 227 7.18 -10.59 -41.30
N MET A 228 7.15 -10.74 -39.96
CA MET A 228 6.67 -11.96 -39.32
C MET A 228 5.17 -12.19 -39.58
N VAL A 229 4.34 -11.14 -39.50
CA VAL A 229 2.90 -11.21 -39.80
C VAL A 229 2.65 -11.62 -41.26
N ILE A 230 3.38 -11.03 -42.21
CA ILE A 230 3.31 -11.43 -43.63
C ILE A 230 3.71 -12.90 -43.81
N GLY A 231 4.76 -13.37 -43.11
CA GLY A 231 5.18 -14.77 -43.13
C GLY A 231 4.09 -15.73 -42.64
N VAL A 232 3.41 -15.39 -41.53
CA VAL A 232 2.29 -16.19 -40.97
C VAL A 232 1.10 -16.22 -41.93
N ILE A 233 0.70 -15.07 -42.50
CA ILE A 233 -0.40 -15.00 -43.48
C ILE A 233 -0.08 -15.85 -44.71
N THR A 234 1.15 -15.77 -45.23
CA THR A 234 1.60 -16.54 -46.39
C THR A 234 1.61 -18.05 -46.10
N LEU A 235 2.00 -18.46 -44.89
CA LEU A 235 1.96 -19.85 -44.45
C LEU A 235 0.52 -20.38 -44.35
N ILE A 236 -0.39 -19.61 -43.75
CA ILE A 236 -1.82 -19.97 -43.65
C ILE A 236 -2.43 -20.11 -45.05
N TYR A 237 -2.21 -19.13 -45.93
CA TYR A 237 -2.70 -19.15 -47.31
C TYR A 237 -2.25 -20.41 -48.07
N LYS A 238 -0.96 -20.79 -47.92
CA LYS A 238 -0.40 -22.01 -48.52
C LYS A 238 -1.01 -23.30 -47.94
N ILE A 239 -1.33 -23.33 -46.64
CA ILE A 239 -2.01 -24.45 -45.97
C ILE A 239 -3.48 -24.55 -46.41
N CYS A 240 -4.16 -23.43 -46.65
CA CYS A 240 -5.53 -23.39 -47.14
C CYS A 240 -5.66 -23.90 -48.58
N ILE A 241 -4.75 -23.50 -49.49
CA ILE A 241 -4.80 -23.92 -50.90
C ILE A 241 -4.41 -25.39 -51.08
N ASN A 242 -3.42 -25.90 -50.34
CA ASN A 242 -2.95 -27.28 -50.51
C ASN A 242 -3.78 -28.34 -49.75
N ARG A 243 -4.99 -28.02 -49.26
CA ARG A 243 -5.88 -29.01 -48.62
C ARG A 243 -6.87 -29.60 -49.64
N PRO A 244 -6.73 -30.87 -50.05
CA PRO A 244 -7.76 -31.54 -50.84
C PRO A 244 -9.05 -31.65 -50.02
N THR A 245 -10.18 -31.33 -50.64
CA THR A 245 -11.49 -31.24 -50.00
C THR A 245 -12.09 -32.62 -49.69
N LYS A 246 -11.59 -33.28 -48.64
CA LYS A 246 -12.32 -34.38 -48.00
C LYS A 246 -13.45 -33.82 -47.12
N SER A 247 -14.66 -33.90 -47.65
CA SER A 247 -15.90 -33.80 -46.85
C SER A 247 -15.99 -35.00 -45.92
N GLU A 248 -15.95 -34.79 -44.61
CA GLU A 248 -16.46 -35.77 -43.66
C GLU A 248 -16.98 -35.10 -42.38
N ASN A 249 -17.99 -35.73 -41.77
CA ASN A 249 -18.81 -35.15 -40.70
C ASN A 249 -18.14 -35.16 -39.32
N THR A 250 -18.78 -34.45 -38.39
CA THR A 250 -18.69 -34.66 -36.93
C THR A 250 -17.43 -34.13 -36.24
N ARG A 251 -17.55 -32.91 -35.69
CA ARG A 251 -17.02 -32.63 -34.34
C ARG A 251 -17.84 -31.56 -33.62
N ARG A 252 -18.26 -31.86 -32.39
CA ARG A 252 -18.92 -30.91 -31.50
C ARG A 252 -17.95 -29.79 -31.16
N THR A 253 -18.34 -28.55 -31.43
CA THR A 253 -17.60 -27.37 -31.00
C THR A 253 -17.79 -27.18 -29.49
N TYR A 254 -16.81 -27.62 -28.68
CA TYR A 254 -16.67 -27.13 -27.31
C TYR A 254 -16.18 -25.68 -27.38
N ILE A 255 -17.11 -24.75 -27.60
CA ILE A 255 -16.86 -23.33 -27.38
C ILE A 255 -16.69 -23.17 -25.87
N LYS A 256 -15.43 -23.12 -25.41
CA LYS A 256 -15.13 -22.44 -24.14
C LYS A 256 -15.37 -20.96 -24.38
N GLU A 257 -16.58 -20.51 -24.09
CA GLU A 257 -16.81 -19.09 -23.89
C GLU A 257 -15.81 -18.62 -22.83
N LYS A 258 -14.97 -17.65 -23.20
CA LYS A 258 -14.34 -16.81 -22.19
C LYS A 258 -15.49 -15.98 -21.63
N GLU A 259 -15.99 -16.33 -20.46
CA GLU A 259 -16.94 -15.50 -19.73
C GLU A 259 -16.38 -14.08 -19.70
N LYS A 260 -17.06 -13.16 -20.40
CA LYS A 260 -16.68 -11.75 -20.44
C LYS A 260 -16.98 -11.22 -19.04
N LYS A 261 -15.97 -11.22 -18.16
CA LYS A 261 -16.08 -10.79 -16.75
C LYS A 261 -16.85 -9.48 -16.72
N ALA A 262 -18.09 -9.53 -16.22
CA ALA A 262 -18.97 -8.38 -16.19
C ALA A 262 -18.29 -7.27 -15.37
N SER A 263 -18.32 -6.04 -15.90
CA SER A 263 -17.84 -4.88 -15.17
C SER A 263 -18.73 -4.61 -13.98
N SER A 264 -18.16 -4.05 -12.91
CA SER A 264 -18.90 -3.69 -11.70
C SER A 264 -20.06 -2.73 -12.03
N PHE A 265 -19.92 -1.90 -13.08
CA PHE A 265 -20.98 -1.03 -13.61
C PHE A 265 -22.14 -1.80 -14.26
N GLU A 266 -21.87 -2.79 -15.13
CA GLU A 266 -22.91 -3.67 -15.69
C GLU A 266 -23.70 -4.39 -14.56
N ILE A 267 -23.04 -4.76 -13.47
CA ILE A 267 -23.65 -5.42 -12.30
C ILE A 267 -24.50 -4.44 -11.48
N ILE A 268 -24.03 -3.21 -11.24
CA ILE A 268 -24.81 -2.17 -10.52
C ILE A 268 -26.08 -1.82 -11.31
N ASP A 269 -25.99 -1.62 -12.63
CA ASP A 269 -27.15 -1.39 -13.49
C ASP A 269 -28.14 -2.58 -13.41
N MET A 270 -27.67 -3.81 -13.55
CA MET A 270 -28.53 -5.00 -13.44
C MET A 270 -29.19 -5.16 -12.07
N LEU A 271 -28.53 -4.80 -10.97
CA LEU A 271 -29.09 -4.91 -9.62
C LEU A 271 -30.00 -3.74 -9.25
N SER A 272 -29.70 -2.52 -9.70
CA SER A 272 -30.54 -1.33 -9.44
C SER A 272 -31.97 -1.50 -9.99
N ARG A 273 -32.09 -2.20 -11.13
CA ARG A 273 -33.37 -2.55 -11.77
C ARG A 273 -34.26 -3.48 -10.92
N LYS A 274 -33.73 -4.18 -9.92
CA LYS A 274 -34.51 -5.09 -9.05
C LYS A 274 -35.28 -4.38 -7.94
N GLN A 275 -34.98 -3.10 -7.70
CA GLN A 275 -35.34 -2.34 -6.48
C GLN A 275 -34.72 -2.92 -5.20
N ILE A 276 -34.57 -2.05 -4.19
CA ILE A 276 -34.04 -2.43 -2.88
C ILE A 276 -35.21 -2.89 -2.00
N GLN A 277 -35.16 -4.13 -1.50
CA GLN A 277 -36.19 -4.67 -0.61
C GLN A 277 -36.01 -4.18 0.83
N MET A 278 -37.11 -4.01 1.56
CA MET A 278 -37.07 -3.66 2.98
C MET A 278 -36.81 -4.92 3.81
N GLY A 279 -35.65 -4.99 4.47
CA GLY A 279 -35.22 -6.15 5.26
C GLY A 279 -33.70 -6.24 5.33
N THR A 280 -33.20 -7.44 5.66
CA THR A 280 -31.77 -7.71 5.88
C THR A 280 -31.26 -8.81 4.96
N LEU A 281 -30.14 -8.57 4.28
CA LEU A 281 -29.42 -9.58 3.49
C LEU A 281 -28.12 -10.01 4.19
N ILE A 282 -28.00 -11.29 4.51
CA ILE A 282 -26.76 -11.94 4.95
C ILE A 282 -25.95 -12.34 3.71
N VAL A 283 -24.70 -11.90 3.62
CA VAL A 283 -23.78 -12.27 2.54
C VAL A 283 -22.60 -13.08 3.10
N SER A 284 -22.38 -14.27 2.55
CA SER A 284 -21.20 -15.11 2.78
C SER A 284 -20.40 -15.30 1.48
N PHE A 285 -19.06 -15.30 1.55
CA PHE A 285 -18.21 -15.59 0.40
C PHE A 285 -17.83 -17.08 0.25
N ASP A 286 -17.97 -17.88 1.32
CA ASP A 286 -17.79 -19.33 1.29
C ASP A 286 -19.08 -20.04 1.74
N GLY A 287 -19.42 -21.14 1.06
CA GLY A 287 -20.55 -21.98 1.42
C GLY A 287 -20.27 -22.88 2.63
N ALA A 288 -19.01 -23.22 2.90
CA ALA A 288 -18.63 -24.03 4.06
C ALA A 288 -18.82 -23.28 5.39
N THR A 289 -18.68 -21.95 5.38
CA THR A 289 -18.78 -21.09 6.58
C THR A 289 -20.15 -20.39 6.71
N HIS A 290 -20.98 -20.43 5.65
CA HIS A 290 -22.28 -19.78 5.62
C HIS A 290 -23.24 -20.19 6.75
N ASN A 291 -23.33 -21.48 7.11
CA ASN A 291 -24.15 -21.91 8.26
C ASN A 291 -23.69 -21.30 9.60
N PHE A 292 -22.39 -21.05 9.75
CA PHE A 292 -21.82 -20.41 10.94
C PHE A 292 -22.10 -18.89 10.94
N HIS A 293 -22.05 -18.23 9.78
CA HIS A 293 -22.48 -16.83 9.64
C HIS A 293 -23.98 -16.66 9.93
N ARG A 294 -24.82 -17.58 9.45
CA ARG A 294 -26.26 -17.60 9.76
C ARG A 294 -26.48 -17.76 11.26
N GLY A 295 -25.85 -18.73 11.91
CA GLY A 295 -25.94 -18.93 13.37
C GLY A 295 -25.46 -17.73 14.21
N ILE A 296 -24.45 -16.99 13.74
CA ILE A 296 -24.01 -15.75 14.38
C ILE A 296 -25.08 -14.64 14.27
N PHE A 297 -25.78 -14.54 13.14
CA PHE A 297 -26.85 -13.55 12.95
C PHE A 297 -28.18 -13.94 13.60
N GLU A 298 -28.55 -15.23 13.59
CA GLU A 298 -29.72 -15.78 14.28
C GLU A 298 -29.74 -15.40 15.77
N ALA A 299 -28.57 -15.29 16.39
CA ALA A 299 -28.41 -14.86 17.79
C ALA A 299 -28.77 -13.38 18.07
N ILE A 300 -28.86 -12.52 17.04
CA ILE A 300 -29.42 -11.15 17.14
C ILE A 300 -30.86 -11.14 16.64
N SER A 301 -31.11 -11.74 15.47
CA SER A 301 -32.36 -11.52 14.73
C SER A 301 -33.60 -12.14 15.37
N ALA A 302 -33.45 -12.90 16.46
CA ALA A 302 -34.53 -13.48 17.25
C ALA A 302 -35.60 -12.46 17.71
N ASN A 303 -35.22 -11.19 17.89
CA ASN A 303 -36.13 -10.10 18.26
C ASN A 303 -36.67 -9.30 17.04
N SER A 304 -36.14 -9.52 15.85
CA SER A 304 -36.41 -8.66 14.67
C SER A 304 -37.55 -9.19 13.81
N SER A 305 -38.46 -8.29 13.39
CA SER A 305 -39.59 -8.61 12.51
C SER A 305 -39.31 -8.39 11.01
N LEU A 306 -38.06 -8.03 10.66
CA LEU A 306 -37.64 -7.78 9.28
C LEU A 306 -37.43 -9.10 8.53
N SER A 307 -37.77 -9.12 7.23
CA SER A 307 -37.48 -10.28 6.39
C SER A 307 -35.97 -10.43 6.18
N VAL A 308 -35.45 -11.59 6.57
CA VAL A 308 -34.05 -11.98 6.37
C VAL A 308 -33.92 -12.76 5.06
N LYS A 309 -32.88 -12.45 4.28
CA LYS A 309 -32.45 -13.21 3.10
C LYS A 309 -30.99 -13.59 3.24
N GLU A 310 -30.60 -14.64 2.54
CA GLU A 310 -29.28 -15.24 2.59
C GLU A 310 -28.71 -15.42 1.17
N ALA A 311 -27.44 -15.05 1.00
CA ALA A 311 -26.71 -15.24 -0.24
C ALA A 311 -25.29 -15.76 0.02
N VAL A 312 -24.94 -16.86 -0.65
CA VAL A 312 -23.55 -17.28 -0.82
C VAL A 312 -23.07 -16.77 -2.18
N ILE A 313 -22.04 -15.92 -2.16
CA ILE A 313 -21.55 -15.20 -3.33
C ILE A 313 -20.12 -15.63 -3.59
N GLN A 314 -19.89 -16.57 -4.52
CA GLN A 314 -18.55 -17.08 -4.83
C GLN A 314 -17.93 -16.39 -6.05
N ASN A 315 -18.75 -15.73 -6.87
CA ASN A 315 -18.35 -15.05 -8.10
C ASN A 315 -19.38 -13.97 -8.50
N PHE A 316 -19.04 -13.15 -9.49
CA PHE A 316 -19.91 -12.07 -10.00
C PHE A 316 -21.24 -12.59 -10.60
N GLY A 317 -21.27 -13.81 -11.11
CA GLY A 317 -22.50 -14.46 -11.59
C GLY A 317 -23.49 -14.75 -10.46
N ASP A 318 -23.01 -15.05 -9.25
CA ASP A 318 -23.85 -15.18 -8.06
C ASP A 318 -24.32 -13.82 -7.54
N LEU A 319 -23.44 -12.81 -7.54
CA LEU A 319 -23.78 -11.44 -7.15
C LEU A 319 -24.94 -10.88 -8.00
N MET A 320 -24.97 -11.17 -9.31
CA MET A 320 -26.09 -10.78 -10.19
C MET A 320 -27.42 -11.49 -9.89
N LYS A 321 -27.43 -12.62 -9.16
CA LYS A 321 -28.66 -13.32 -8.75
C LYS A 321 -29.31 -12.68 -7.53
N VAL A 322 -28.51 -12.11 -6.63
CA VAL A 322 -28.94 -11.49 -5.36
C VAL A 322 -30.01 -10.41 -5.53
N GLU A 323 -30.93 -10.32 -4.57
CA GLU A 323 -31.88 -9.22 -4.43
C GLU A 323 -31.36 -8.24 -3.37
N PRO A 324 -31.04 -6.98 -3.70
CA PRO A 324 -30.48 -6.04 -2.74
C PRO A 324 -31.50 -5.67 -1.66
N HIS A 325 -31.04 -5.57 -0.41
CA HIS A 325 -31.88 -5.22 0.75
C HIS A 325 -31.39 -3.92 1.39
N LYS A 326 -32.26 -3.22 2.12
CA LYS A 326 -31.92 -1.94 2.76
C LYS A 326 -30.72 -2.09 3.72
N LEU A 327 -30.68 -3.19 4.48
CA LEU A 327 -29.55 -3.59 5.31
C LEU A 327 -28.85 -4.79 4.69
N VAL A 328 -27.52 -4.72 4.57
CA VAL A 328 -26.66 -5.82 4.09
C VAL A 328 -25.57 -6.07 5.11
N ILE A 329 -25.42 -7.32 5.56
CA ILE A 329 -24.40 -7.73 6.52
C ILE A 329 -23.49 -8.75 5.84
N ILE A 330 -22.26 -8.33 5.57
CA ILE A 330 -21.26 -9.08 4.83
C ILE A 330 -20.32 -9.75 5.82
N PHE A 331 -20.36 -11.09 5.85
CA PHE A 331 -19.56 -11.91 6.72
C PHE A 331 -18.26 -12.34 6.03
N VAL A 332 -17.13 -12.12 6.71
CA VAL A 332 -15.78 -12.40 6.20
C VAL A 332 -15.02 -13.25 7.21
N ASP A 333 -14.62 -14.46 6.81
CA ASP A 333 -13.78 -15.33 7.63
C ASP A 333 -12.36 -14.81 7.85
N SER A 334 -11.83 -15.06 9.05
CA SER A 334 -10.44 -14.79 9.36
C SER A 334 -9.47 -15.63 8.53
N ASN A 335 -8.29 -15.07 8.29
CA ASN A 335 -7.26 -15.66 7.45
C ASN A 335 -5.88 -15.22 7.94
N ALA A 336 -4.84 -16.01 7.64
CA ALA A 336 -3.48 -15.80 8.13
C ALA A 336 -2.82 -14.45 7.73
N ARG A 337 -3.46 -13.64 6.88
CA ARG A 337 -3.01 -12.30 6.48
C ARG A 337 -3.77 -11.16 7.16
N ASN A 338 -4.82 -11.44 7.93
CA ASN A 338 -5.73 -10.46 8.54
C ASN A 338 -6.38 -9.47 7.55
N ILE A 339 -6.61 -9.95 6.32
CA ILE A 339 -7.23 -9.17 5.24
C ILE A 339 -8.75 -9.36 5.31
N ILE A 340 -9.47 -8.26 5.59
CA ILE A 340 -10.93 -8.25 5.67
C ILE A 340 -11.49 -8.06 4.25
N LEU A 341 -11.25 -6.90 3.64
CA LEU A 341 -11.43 -6.65 2.21
C LEU A 341 -10.04 -6.51 1.57
N GLU A 342 -9.88 -7.00 0.34
CA GLU A 342 -8.64 -6.91 -0.43
C GLU A 342 -8.46 -5.51 -1.04
N ASN A 343 -7.34 -4.83 -0.75
CA ASN A 343 -7.04 -3.55 -1.37
C ASN A 343 -6.58 -3.76 -2.82
N PRO A 344 -7.23 -3.15 -3.84
CA PRO A 344 -6.89 -3.38 -5.25
C PRO A 344 -5.46 -2.97 -5.64
N GLU A 345 -4.78 -2.15 -4.82
CA GLU A 345 -3.37 -1.77 -5.06
C GLU A 345 -2.35 -2.80 -4.55
N SER A 346 -2.70 -3.65 -3.58
CA SER A 346 -1.76 -4.54 -2.88
C SER A 346 -2.13 -6.03 -2.88
N GLU A 347 -3.39 -6.39 -3.14
CA GLU A 347 -3.88 -7.76 -3.10
C GLU A 347 -4.25 -8.31 -4.48
N ILE A 348 -3.90 -9.57 -4.75
CA ILE A 348 -4.34 -10.29 -5.95
C ILE A 348 -5.74 -10.86 -5.69
N GLY A 349 -6.74 -10.30 -6.37
CA GLY A 349 -8.15 -10.66 -6.24
C GLY A 349 -8.88 -9.72 -5.30
N ASP A 350 -9.73 -8.87 -5.86
CA ASP A 350 -10.42 -7.74 -5.23
C ASP A 350 -11.92 -8.04 -4.98
N PHE A 351 -12.31 -9.32 -5.00
CA PHE A 351 -13.72 -9.69 -5.16
C PHE A 351 -14.62 -9.26 -4.00
N LYS A 352 -14.14 -9.36 -2.76
CA LYS A 352 -14.96 -8.95 -1.60
C LYS A 352 -15.10 -7.44 -1.53
N SER A 353 -14.06 -6.66 -1.90
CA SER A 353 -14.20 -5.21 -2.04
C SER A 353 -15.19 -4.89 -3.14
N GLN A 354 -15.00 -5.39 -4.38
CA GLN A 354 -15.93 -5.12 -5.48
C GLN A 354 -17.40 -5.47 -5.13
N ALA A 355 -17.66 -6.59 -4.46
CA ALA A 355 -19.00 -6.95 -4.01
C ALA A 355 -19.55 -5.97 -2.95
N THR A 356 -18.72 -5.54 -2.00
CA THR A 356 -19.07 -4.51 -1.00
C THR A 356 -19.36 -3.17 -1.67
N ASP A 357 -18.51 -2.73 -2.59
CA ASP A 357 -18.63 -1.48 -3.34
C ASP A 357 -19.90 -1.46 -4.21
N VAL A 358 -20.32 -2.61 -4.76
CA VAL A 358 -21.61 -2.77 -5.45
C VAL A 358 -22.80 -2.51 -4.51
N PHE A 359 -22.83 -3.11 -3.31
CA PHE A 359 -23.93 -2.87 -2.35
C PHE A 359 -23.96 -1.41 -1.85
N ILE A 360 -22.79 -0.82 -1.57
CA ILE A 360 -22.69 0.61 -1.20
C ILE A 360 -23.18 1.51 -2.36
N SER A 361 -22.81 1.20 -3.60
CA SER A 361 -23.23 1.95 -4.80
C SER A 361 -24.73 1.85 -5.09
N LEU A 362 -25.38 0.77 -4.66
CA LEU A 362 -26.83 0.60 -4.72
C LEU A 362 -27.57 1.39 -3.62
N GLY A 363 -26.85 1.97 -2.63
CA GLY A 363 -27.45 2.71 -1.53
C GLY A 363 -27.92 1.85 -0.36
N CYS A 364 -27.45 0.60 -0.26
CA CYS A 364 -27.64 -0.23 0.93
C CYS A 364 -26.85 0.34 2.12
N ASP A 365 -27.35 0.16 3.34
CA ASP A 365 -26.52 0.27 4.55
C ASP A 365 -25.76 -1.05 4.73
N VAL A 366 -24.43 -0.99 4.76
CA VAL A 366 -23.55 -2.16 4.64
C VAL A 366 -22.67 -2.31 5.86
N PHE A 367 -22.84 -3.41 6.58
CA PHE A 367 -21.97 -3.83 7.68
C PHE A 367 -20.96 -4.88 7.20
N ILE A 368 -19.73 -4.79 7.70
CA ILE A 368 -18.70 -5.82 7.55
C ILE A 368 -18.50 -6.50 8.90
N VAL A 369 -18.68 -7.81 8.96
CA VAL A 369 -18.45 -8.64 10.16
C VAL A 369 -17.27 -9.57 9.90
N TYR A 370 -16.15 -9.32 10.55
CA TYR A 370 -14.95 -10.15 10.45
C TYR A 370 -14.97 -11.24 11.53
N CYS A 371 -15.09 -12.50 11.12
CA CYS A 371 -15.39 -13.64 12.00
C CYS A 371 -14.17 -14.52 12.27
N LYS A 372 -14.20 -15.30 13.36
CA LYS A 372 -13.09 -16.17 13.81
C LYS A 372 -11.81 -15.38 14.11
N ASP A 373 -11.94 -14.12 14.49
CA ASP A 373 -10.85 -13.34 15.06
C ASP A 373 -10.78 -13.54 16.58
N ARG A 374 -9.83 -14.37 17.03
CA ARG A 374 -9.56 -14.59 18.46
C ARG A 374 -9.22 -13.30 19.21
N GLY A 375 -8.71 -12.28 18.53
CA GLY A 375 -8.48 -10.97 19.15
C GLY A 375 -9.78 -10.22 19.51
N SER A 376 -10.93 -10.69 19.04
CA SER A 376 -12.26 -10.21 19.39
C SER A 376 -12.96 -11.05 20.48
N GLU A 377 -12.33 -12.12 21.01
CA GLU A 377 -12.91 -12.94 22.09
C GLU A 377 -13.13 -12.11 23.37
N ASN A 378 -12.20 -11.22 23.70
CA ASN A 378 -12.23 -10.35 24.87
C ASN A 378 -12.21 -8.87 24.44
N LEU A 379 -13.23 -8.44 23.71
CA LEU A 379 -13.33 -7.09 23.14
C LEU A 379 -13.84 -6.07 24.17
N SER A 380 -13.23 -4.88 24.24
CA SER A 380 -13.71 -3.81 25.13
C SER A 380 -15.10 -3.31 24.70
N PRO A 381 -16.01 -2.96 25.65
CA PRO A 381 -17.31 -2.35 25.33
C PRO A 381 -17.23 -1.12 24.42
N ASP A 382 -16.15 -0.34 24.49
CA ASP A 382 -15.95 0.87 23.67
C ASP A 382 -15.55 0.57 22.21
N ASN A 383 -15.43 -0.70 21.84
CA ASN A 383 -14.91 -1.12 20.54
C ASN A 383 -15.85 -2.12 19.87
N LEU A 384 -16.22 -1.84 18.61
CA LEU A 384 -17.00 -2.76 17.77
C LEU A 384 -16.12 -3.79 17.04
N TYR A 385 -14.83 -3.50 16.87
CA TYR A 385 -13.86 -4.40 16.24
C TYR A 385 -12.51 -4.37 16.99
N ASN A 386 -11.72 -5.44 16.85
CA ASN A 386 -10.41 -5.61 17.47
C ASN A 386 -9.40 -4.55 16.95
N PRO A 387 -8.86 -3.66 17.80
CA PRO A 387 -7.93 -2.60 17.39
C PRO A 387 -6.61 -3.07 16.74
N LYS A 388 -6.28 -4.37 16.83
CA LYS A 388 -5.12 -4.95 16.13
C LYS A 388 -5.35 -5.07 14.62
N LEU A 389 -6.59 -4.98 14.14
CA LEU A 389 -6.97 -5.05 12.73
C LEU A 389 -6.67 -3.74 11.98
N LYS A 390 -5.39 -3.42 11.81
CA LYS A 390 -4.90 -2.20 11.13
C LYS A 390 -5.35 -2.07 9.66
N SER A 391 -5.90 -3.12 9.07
CA SER A 391 -6.56 -3.12 7.77
C SER A 391 -7.83 -2.26 7.76
N VAL A 392 -8.57 -2.17 8.88
CA VAL A 392 -9.78 -1.35 9.01
C VAL A 392 -9.50 0.14 8.80
N GLU A 393 -8.35 0.62 9.27
CA GLU A 393 -7.99 2.04 9.20
C GLU A 393 -7.31 2.44 7.88
N ARG A 394 -6.78 1.46 7.15
CA ARG A 394 -5.99 1.66 5.92
C ARG A 394 -6.78 1.41 4.65
N HIS A 395 -7.76 0.51 4.67
CA HIS A 395 -8.53 0.14 3.48
C HIS A 395 -9.61 1.21 3.20
N PRO A 396 -9.63 1.87 2.02
CA PRO A 396 -10.49 3.05 1.77
C PRO A 396 -12.00 2.84 1.93
N VAL A 397 -12.46 1.58 1.84
CA VAL A 397 -13.86 1.19 2.12
C VAL A 397 -14.09 0.98 3.63
N LEU A 398 -13.14 0.36 4.34
CA LEU A 398 -13.32 0.01 5.74
C LEU A 398 -13.17 1.23 6.66
N SER A 399 -12.36 2.22 6.30
CA SER A 399 -12.27 3.48 7.05
C SER A 399 -13.60 4.24 7.04
N LYS A 400 -14.22 4.39 5.86
CA LYS A 400 -15.54 5.00 5.68
C LYS A 400 -16.67 4.24 6.38
N LEU A 401 -16.55 2.92 6.50
CA LEU A 401 -17.49 2.09 7.26
C LEU A 401 -17.22 2.16 8.78
N LYS A 402 -15.95 2.29 9.21
CA LYS A 402 -15.55 2.56 10.60
C LYS A 402 -16.12 3.89 11.09
N GLU A 403 -16.01 4.95 10.28
CA GLU A 403 -16.60 6.29 10.53
C GLU A 403 -18.12 6.27 10.75
N ARG A 404 -18.80 5.20 10.31
CA ARG A 404 -20.24 4.98 10.47
C ARG A 404 -20.57 3.83 11.42
N GLU A 405 -19.58 3.34 12.18
CA GLU A 405 -19.76 2.24 13.14
C GLU A 405 -20.31 0.94 12.50
N ARG A 406 -19.94 0.71 11.22
CA ARG A 406 -20.38 -0.43 10.39
C ARG A 406 -19.35 -1.56 10.26
N VAL A 407 -18.17 -1.43 10.89
CA VAL A 407 -17.15 -2.50 10.91
C VAL A 407 -17.13 -3.15 12.28
N ILE A 408 -17.38 -4.45 12.31
CA ILE A 408 -17.50 -5.27 13.52
C ILE A 408 -16.56 -6.48 13.38
N SER A 409 -15.98 -6.95 14.47
CA SER A 409 -15.27 -8.24 14.47
C SER A 409 -15.64 -9.12 15.66
N VAL A 410 -15.66 -10.43 15.42
CA VAL A 410 -16.12 -11.46 16.35
C VAL A 410 -15.21 -12.69 16.26
N ASP A 411 -15.08 -13.42 17.36
CA ASP A 411 -14.54 -14.79 17.31
C ASP A 411 -15.64 -15.76 16.84
N THR A 412 -16.53 -16.14 17.75
CA THR A 412 -17.57 -17.16 17.54
C THR A 412 -19.01 -16.63 17.69
N LYS A 413 -19.19 -15.43 18.24
CA LYS A 413 -20.47 -14.74 18.49
C LYS A 413 -20.23 -13.24 18.70
N PHE A 414 -21.28 -12.44 18.58
CA PHE A 414 -21.25 -11.03 19.00
C PHE A 414 -21.18 -10.89 20.53
N HIS A 415 -20.55 -9.82 20.99
CA HIS A 415 -20.61 -9.34 22.37
C HIS A 415 -21.92 -8.58 22.63
N PRO A 416 -22.40 -8.50 23.89
CA PRO A 416 -23.65 -7.83 24.22
C PRO A 416 -23.77 -6.39 23.70
N HIS A 417 -22.69 -5.60 23.73
CA HIS A 417 -22.69 -4.23 23.20
C HIS A 417 -22.78 -4.18 21.68
N GLN A 418 -22.15 -5.12 20.96
CA GLN A 418 -22.30 -5.27 19.51
C GLN A 418 -23.73 -5.69 19.13
N VAL A 419 -24.38 -6.54 19.94
CA VAL A 419 -25.79 -6.92 19.76
C VAL A 419 -26.69 -5.70 19.93
N SER A 420 -26.59 -4.95 21.04
CA SER A 420 -27.41 -3.76 21.27
C SER A 420 -27.18 -2.66 20.23
N HIS A 421 -25.95 -2.50 19.74
CA HIS A 421 -25.63 -1.59 18.62
C HIS A 421 -26.40 -1.98 17.35
N LEU A 422 -26.32 -3.26 16.95
CA LEU A 422 -27.04 -3.77 15.78
C LEU A 422 -28.56 -3.73 15.94
N GLU A 423 -29.10 -4.11 17.10
CA GLU A 423 -30.54 -4.00 17.40
C GLU A 423 -31.05 -2.55 17.31
N SER A 424 -30.25 -1.56 17.75
CA SER A 424 -30.61 -0.14 17.65
C SER A 424 -30.64 0.42 16.22
N LEU A 425 -30.02 -0.29 15.28
CA LEU A 425 -29.91 0.07 13.86
C LEU A 425 -30.79 -0.81 12.95
N MET A 426 -31.47 -1.80 13.53
CA MET A 426 -32.42 -2.71 12.86
C MET A 426 -33.91 -2.37 13.15
N GLN A 427 -34.16 -1.31 13.91
CA GLN A 427 -35.50 -0.75 14.20
C GLN A 427 -35.88 0.35 13.18
#